data_AF-A0A7W0XBZ5-F1
#
_entry.id   AF-A0A7W0XBZ5-F1
#
_cell.length_a   1.000
_cell.length_b   1.000
_cell.length_c   1.000
_cell.angle_alpha   90.00
_cell.angle_beta   90.00
_cell.angle_gamma   90.00
#
_symmetry.space_group_name_H-M   'P 1'
#
loop_
_entity.id
_entity.type
_entity.pdbx_description
1 polymer ?
#
loop_
_entity_poly.entity_id
_entity_poly.type
_entity_poly.pdbx_seq_one_letter_code
_entity_poly.pdbx_strand_id
1 'polypeptide(L)'
;MLSPLPPATVTDERAARRTLLDQVERLEHELSSLFISTWPRQGFELSVPARGGPRILTLGELEGLRDDLSRRAQDARRSLSDRTYVEEQSRRRIEEMLLEPEKHRWVRVSNEDIGEPGCKHWHVTPRWGVLGYLMNWWRVKISSGCP
;
A
#
# COMPACT_ATOMS: atom_id res chain seq x y z
N MET A 1 47.92 -23.37 15.99
CA MET A 1 47.65 -22.36 17.04
C MET A 1 46.39 -21.59 16.65
N LEU A 2 45.24 -21.97 17.21
CA LEU A 2 44.00 -21.20 17.11
C LEU A 2 43.91 -20.36 18.39
N SER A 3 43.98 -19.03 18.28
CA SER A 3 43.72 -18.17 19.44
C SER A 3 42.24 -18.28 19.83
N PRO A 4 41.91 -18.46 21.12
CA PRO A 4 40.52 -18.38 21.57
C PRO A 4 40.04 -16.93 21.44
N LEU A 5 38.91 -16.74 20.77
CA LEU A 5 38.21 -15.46 20.73
C LEU A 5 37.86 -15.06 22.18
N PRO A 6 38.14 -13.82 22.63
CA PRO A 6 37.80 -13.40 23.97
C PRO A 6 36.28 -13.47 24.19
N PRO A 7 35.79 -13.75 25.41
CA PRO A 7 34.36 -13.82 25.67
C PRO A 7 33.74 -12.44 25.39
N ALA A 8 32.74 -12.38 24.50
CA ALA A 8 31.97 -11.18 24.26
C ALA A 8 31.34 -10.70 25.58
N THR A 9 31.73 -9.52 26.04
CA THR A 9 31.35 -8.99 27.37
C THR A 9 30.11 -8.10 27.28
N VAL A 10 29.54 -7.75 28.44
CA VAL A 10 28.39 -6.82 28.64
C VAL A 10 28.47 -5.54 27.79
N THR A 11 29.67 -5.05 27.46
CA THR A 11 29.86 -3.87 26.60
C THR A 11 29.42 -4.12 25.15
N ASP A 12 29.67 -5.33 24.62
CA ASP A 12 29.23 -5.75 23.29
C ASP A 12 27.71 -5.89 23.25
N GLU A 13 27.11 -6.43 24.32
CA GLU A 13 25.65 -6.51 24.46
C GLU A 13 24.99 -5.11 24.48
N ARG A 14 25.60 -4.14 25.17
CA ARG A 14 25.11 -2.75 25.16
C ARG A 14 25.20 -2.11 23.78
N ALA A 15 26.28 -2.36 23.04
CA ALA A 15 26.44 -1.86 21.68
C ALA A 15 25.39 -2.49 20.74
N ALA A 16 25.25 -3.82 20.78
CA ALA A 16 24.24 -4.56 20.03
C ALA A 16 22.82 -4.08 20.33
N ARG A 17 22.49 -3.88 21.61
CA ARG A 17 21.19 -3.35 22.03
C ARG A 17 20.92 -1.95 21.46
N ARG A 18 21.90 -1.04 21.46
CA ARG A 18 21.75 0.30 20.87
C ARG A 18 21.45 0.19 19.37
N THR A 19 22.20 -0.63 18.64
CA THR A 19 21.97 -0.85 17.22
C THR A 19 20.58 -1.43 16.93
N LEU A 20 20.10 -2.38 17.74
CA LEU A 20 18.74 -2.93 17.58
C LEU A 20 17.66 -1.88 17.85
N LEU A 21 17.85 -1.03 18.85
CA LEU A 21 16.91 0.06 19.14
C LEU A 21 16.83 1.05 17.96
N ASP A 22 17.97 1.44 17.38
CA ASP A 22 18.00 2.31 16.20
C ASP A 22 17.30 1.67 14.98
N GLN A 23 17.45 0.35 14.82
CA GLN A 23 16.76 -0.40 13.76
C GLN A 23 15.24 -0.43 13.97
N VAL A 24 14.80 -0.67 15.21
CA VAL A 24 13.38 -0.66 15.59
C VAL A 24 12.77 0.72 15.34
N GLU A 25 13.43 1.79 15.80
CA GLU A 25 12.96 3.17 15.60
C GLU A 25 12.80 3.49 14.10
N ARG A 26 13.77 3.10 13.28
CA ARG A 26 13.70 3.30 11.83
C ARG A 26 12.52 2.55 11.19
N LEU A 27 12.27 1.30 11.59
CA LEU A 27 11.16 0.51 11.07
C LEU A 27 9.80 1.05 11.52
N GLU A 28 9.68 1.50 12.77
CA GLU A 28 8.46 2.14 13.28
C GLU A 28 8.17 3.45 12.54
N HIS A 29 9.19 4.26 12.27
CA HIS A 29 9.06 5.48 11.48
C HIS A 29 8.65 5.17 10.03
N GLU A 30 9.23 4.13 9.42
CA GLU A 30 8.85 3.69 8.07
C GLU A 30 7.37 3.27 8.01
N LEU A 31 6.92 2.41 8.93
CA LEU A 31 5.52 1.98 9.00
C LEU A 31 4.57 3.17 9.21
N SER A 32 4.95 4.12 10.06
CA SER A 32 4.18 5.35 10.29
C SER A 32 4.10 6.23 9.04
N SER A 33 5.20 6.35 8.30
CA SER A 33 5.24 7.09 7.03
C SER A 33 4.37 6.44 5.96
N LEU A 34 4.43 5.11 5.82
CA LEU A 34 3.56 4.35 4.91
C LEU A 34 2.10 4.57 5.28
N PHE A 35 1.75 4.49 6.56
CA PHE A 35 0.39 4.75 7.06
C PHE A 35 -0.12 6.13 6.65
N ILE A 36 0.64 7.19 6.92
CA ILE A 36 0.26 8.56 6.56
C ILE A 36 0.08 8.71 5.04
N SER A 37 0.97 8.12 4.24
CA SER A 37 0.90 8.19 2.76
C SER A 37 -0.34 7.49 2.16
N THR A 38 -0.93 6.57 2.92
CA THR A 38 -2.07 5.77 2.49
C THR A 38 -3.39 6.26 3.03
N TRP A 39 -3.42 6.91 4.19
CA TRP A 39 -4.64 7.41 4.76
C TRP A 39 -5.31 8.44 3.83
N PRO A 40 -6.64 8.40 3.60
CA PRO A 40 -7.68 7.55 4.22
C PRO A 40 -8.02 6.25 3.45
N ARG A 41 -7.16 5.76 2.55
CA ARG A 41 -7.41 4.53 1.78
C ARG A 41 -7.54 3.32 2.71
N GLN A 42 -8.58 2.52 2.51
CA GLN A 42 -8.87 1.33 3.33
C GLN A 42 -8.21 0.07 2.78
N GLY A 43 -8.03 -0.96 3.62
CA GLY A 43 -7.53 -2.28 3.20
C GLY A 43 -6.02 -2.50 3.34
N PHE A 44 -5.33 -1.67 4.12
CA PHE A 44 -3.92 -1.88 4.48
C PHE A 44 -3.80 -2.29 5.95
N GLU A 45 -3.19 -3.44 6.23
CA GLU A 45 -2.86 -3.86 7.59
C GLU A 45 -1.55 -3.23 8.05
N LEU A 46 -1.64 -2.01 8.60
CA LEU A 46 -0.47 -1.25 9.07
C LEU A 46 -0.38 -1.16 10.60
N SER A 47 -1.31 -1.81 11.31
CA SER A 47 -1.34 -1.79 12.77
C SER A 47 -0.23 -2.64 13.38
N VAL A 48 0.51 -2.06 14.32
CA VAL A 48 1.50 -2.77 15.13
C VAL A 48 0.90 -2.96 16.53
N PRO A 49 0.78 -4.20 17.05
CA PRO A 49 0.34 -4.43 18.41
C PRO A 49 1.37 -3.82 19.38
N ALA A 50 0.88 -3.10 20.38
CA ALA A 50 1.74 -2.55 21.42
C ALA A 50 2.38 -3.71 22.21
N ARG A 51 3.65 -4.00 21.94
CA ARG A 51 4.50 -4.75 22.85
C ARG A 51 5.14 -3.74 23.80
N GLY A 52 5.37 -4.12 25.07
CA GLY A 52 5.99 -3.23 26.06
C GLY A 52 7.22 -2.51 25.50
N GLY A 53 7.43 -1.26 25.90
CA GLY A 53 8.38 -0.37 25.23
C GLY A 53 9.77 -1.00 25.04
N PRO A 54 10.47 -0.74 23.91
CA PRO A 54 11.73 -1.41 23.54
C PRO A 54 12.82 -1.40 24.63
N ARG A 55 12.79 -0.41 25.53
CA ARG A 55 13.74 -0.26 26.65
C ARG A 55 13.60 -1.33 27.75
N ILE A 56 12.49 -2.06 27.79
CA ILE A 56 12.20 -3.09 28.81
C ILE A 56 12.51 -4.50 28.28
N LEU A 57 12.59 -4.68 26.95
CA LEU A 57 12.79 -5.97 26.31
C LEU A 57 14.21 -6.51 26.52
N THR A 58 14.36 -7.83 26.61
CA THR A 58 15.64 -8.53 26.49
C THR A 58 16.22 -8.39 25.07
N LEU A 59 17.49 -8.76 24.87
CA LEU A 59 18.12 -8.66 23.55
C LEU A 59 17.39 -9.54 22.50
N GLY A 60 17.09 -10.80 22.83
CA GLY A 60 16.36 -11.69 21.93
C GLY A 60 14.92 -11.24 21.64
N GLU A 61 14.26 -10.60 22.62
CA GLU A 61 12.95 -9.99 22.39
C GLU A 61 13.03 -8.77 21.46
N LEU A 62 14.10 -7.97 21.54
CA LEU A 62 14.36 -6.87 20.60
C LEU A 62 14.61 -7.37 19.18
N GLU A 63 15.36 -8.46 19.01
CA GLU A 63 15.55 -9.10 17.71
C GLU A 63 14.23 -9.61 17.14
N GLY A 64 13.44 -10.30 17.97
CA GLY A 64 12.10 -10.76 17.56
C GLY A 64 11.16 -9.61 17.20
N LEU A 65 11.25 -8.47 17.90
CA LEU A 65 10.50 -7.27 17.54
C LEU A 65 10.96 -6.69 16.20
N ARG A 66 12.28 -6.56 15.99
CA ARG A 66 12.86 -6.09 14.72
C ARG A 66 12.38 -6.95 13.54
N ASP A 67 12.41 -8.27 13.69
CA ASP A 67 12.04 -9.19 12.62
C ASP A 67 10.54 -9.11 12.29
N ASP A 68 9.69 -8.97 13.32
CA ASP A 68 8.26 -8.75 13.12
C ASP A 68 7.97 -7.43 12.42
N LEU A 69 8.63 -6.34 12.83
CA LEU A 69 8.50 -5.02 12.19
C LEU A 69 9.01 -5.04 10.75
N SER A 70 10.14 -5.71 10.50
CA SER A 70 10.74 -5.82 9.16
C SER A 70 9.81 -6.55 8.20
N ARG A 71 9.24 -7.68 8.64
CA ARG A 71 8.24 -8.44 7.87
C ARG A 71 7.03 -7.58 7.54
N ARG A 72 6.46 -6.88 8.52
CA ARG A 72 5.31 -5.99 8.31
C ARG A 72 5.61 -4.85 7.34
N ALA A 73 6.78 -4.22 7.45
CA ALA A 73 7.17 -3.14 6.54
C ALA A 73 7.29 -3.64 5.10
N GLN A 74 7.84 -4.84 4.90
CA GLN A 74 7.91 -5.48 3.58
C GLN A 74 6.51 -5.83 3.03
N ASP A 75 5.64 -6.41 3.85
CA ASP A 75 4.27 -6.78 3.46
C ASP A 75 3.43 -5.54 3.11
N ALA A 76 3.55 -4.48 3.91
CA ALA A 76 2.94 -3.18 3.67
C ALA A 76 3.41 -2.57 2.35
N ARG A 77 4.73 -2.53 2.12
CA ARG A 77 5.32 -2.00 0.90
C ARG A 77 4.88 -2.78 -0.33
N ARG A 78 4.82 -4.12 -0.25
CA ARG A 78 4.35 -4.97 -1.35
C ARG A 78 2.88 -4.68 -1.67
N SER A 79 2.02 -4.71 -0.66
CA SER A 79 0.59 -4.43 -0.81
C SER A 79 0.34 -3.05 -1.44
N LEU A 80 1.16 -2.06 -1.08
CA LEU A 80 1.09 -0.73 -1.65
C LEU A 80 1.53 -0.66 -3.10
N SER A 81 2.64 -1.31 -3.43
CA SER A 81 3.13 -1.38 -4.80
C SER A 81 2.10 -2.05 -5.71
N ASP A 82 1.56 -3.19 -5.30
CA ASP A 82 0.59 -3.96 -6.08
C ASP A 82 -0.69 -3.14 -6.32
N ARG A 83 -1.18 -2.45 -5.29
CA ARG A 83 -2.37 -1.61 -5.40
C ARG A 83 -2.13 -0.38 -6.26
N THR A 84 -1.01 0.31 -6.07
CA THR A 84 -0.63 1.48 -6.89
C THR A 84 -0.54 1.11 -8.37
N TYR A 85 -0.04 -0.09 -8.68
CA TYR A 85 0.02 -0.60 -10.05
C TYR A 85 -1.38 -0.75 -10.65
N VAL A 86 -2.32 -1.40 -9.94
CA VAL A 86 -3.71 -1.57 -10.41
C VAL A 86 -4.41 -0.22 -10.57
N GLU A 87 -4.24 0.69 -9.61
CA GLU A 87 -4.80 2.04 -9.67
C GLU A 87 -4.29 2.82 -10.90
N GLU A 88 -3.00 2.71 -11.19
CA GLU A 88 -2.39 3.34 -12.36
C GLU A 88 -2.89 2.74 -13.68
N GLN A 89 -3.10 1.42 -13.75
CA GLN A 89 -3.74 0.80 -14.90
C GLN A 89 -5.19 1.31 -15.08
N SER A 90 -5.92 1.50 -13.98
CA SER A 90 -7.28 2.06 -14.02
C SER A 90 -7.29 3.52 -14.49
N ARG A 91 -6.33 4.35 -14.06
CA ARG A 91 -6.19 5.74 -14.56
C ARG A 91 -5.95 5.77 -16.06
N ARG A 92 -5.01 4.95 -16.56
CA ARG A 92 -4.76 4.80 -18.00
C ARG A 92 -6.00 4.33 -18.75
N ARG A 93 -6.73 3.37 -18.20
CA ARG A 93 -7.98 2.89 -18.79
C ARG A 93 -9.04 3.99 -18.91
N ILE A 94 -9.13 4.92 -17.94
CA ILE A 94 -10.02 6.08 -18.05
C ILE A 94 -9.62 6.96 -19.23
N GLU A 95 -8.32 7.23 -19.40
CA GLU A 95 -7.81 8.02 -20.52
C GLU A 95 -8.13 7.36 -21.86
N GLU A 96 -7.90 6.05 -21.97
CA GLU A 96 -8.24 5.24 -23.16
C GLU A 96 -9.75 5.28 -23.45
N MET A 97 -10.60 5.13 -22.42
CA MET A 97 -12.06 5.23 -22.56
C MET A 97 -12.50 6.61 -23.08
N LEU A 98 -11.83 7.68 -22.66
CA LEU A 98 -12.15 9.05 -23.10
C LEU A 98 -11.74 9.30 -24.55
N LEU A 99 -10.65 8.69 -25.01
CA LEU A 99 -10.14 8.83 -26.38
C LEU A 99 -10.88 7.92 -27.37
N GLU A 100 -11.06 6.65 -27.02
CA GLU A 100 -11.57 5.60 -27.91
C GLU A 100 -12.69 4.77 -27.24
N PRO A 101 -13.82 5.39 -26.83
CA PRO A 101 -14.87 4.73 -26.06
C PRO A 101 -15.42 3.46 -26.74
N GLU A 102 -15.45 3.41 -28.07
CA GLU A 102 -15.90 2.25 -28.84
C GLU A 102 -15.03 0.99 -28.68
N LYS A 103 -13.78 1.13 -28.24
CA LYS A 103 -12.91 0.00 -27.89
C LYS A 103 -13.17 -0.52 -26.48
N HIS A 104 -13.75 0.31 -25.61
CA HIS A 104 -13.97 0.05 -24.18
C HIS A 104 -15.46 -0.08 -23.83
N ARG A 105 -16.21 -0.80 -24.68
CA ARG A 105 -17.68 -0.96 -24.57
C ARG A 105 -18.10 -1.51 -23.22
N TRP A 106 -19.06 -0.85 -22.57
CA TRP A 106 -19.61 -1.22 -21.25
C TRP A 106 -18.62 -1.22 -20.09
N VAL A 107 -17.39 -0.76 -20.31
CA VAL A 107 -16.39 -0.67 -19.24
C VAL A 107 -16.83 0.40 -18.24
N ARG A 108 -16.68 0.06 -16.97
CA ARG A 108 -16.91 0.95 -15.83
C ARG A 108 -15.65 1.02 -14.98
N VAL A 109 -15.28 2.22 -14.58
CA VAL A 109 -14.21 2.49 -13.61
C VAL A 109 -14.78 3.42 -12.55
N SER A 110 -14.48 3.15 -11.28
CA SER A 110 -14.90 3.93 -10.11
C SER A 110 -13.71 4.68 -9.49
N ASN A 111 -13.99 5.60 -8.58
CA ASN A 111 -12.95 6.27 -7.79
C ASN A 111 -12.15 5.29 -6.91
N GLU A 112 -12.79 4.22 -6.42
CA GLU A 112 -12.10 3.19 -5.64
C GLU A 112 -11.05 2.46 -6.47
N ASP A 113 -11.34 2.21 -7.76
CA ASP A 113 -10.42 1.55 -8.69
C ASP A 113 -9.16 2.37 -8.98
N ILE A 114 -9.17 3.68 -8.73
CA ILE A 114 -8.03 4.59 -8.90
C ILE A 114 -7.49 5.13 -7.57
N GLY A 115 -7.96 4.62 -6.43
CA GLY A 115 -7.49 5.02 -5.10
C GLY A 115 -7.84 6.46 -4.71
N GLU A 116 -8.85 7.06 -5.33
CA GLU A 116 -9.36 8.40 -5.02
C GLU A 116 -10.60 8.32 -4.11
N PRO A 117 -10.80 9.26 -3.16
CA PRO A 117 -12.01 9.30 -2.37
C PRO A 117 -13.23 9.75 -3.21
N GLY A 118 -14.43 9.33 -2.81
CA GLY A 118 -15.70 9.78 -3.39
C GLY A 118 -16.39 8.77 -4.31
N CYS A 119 -17.50 9.19 -4.91
CA CYS A 119 -18.43 8.30 -5.62
C CYS A 119 -18.43 8.52 -7.15
N LYS A 120 -17.33 9.00 -7.71
CA LYS A 120 -17.24 9.24 -9.15
C LYS A 120 -17.08 7.92 -9.90
N HIS A 121 -17.75 7.83 -11.03
CA HIS A 121 -17.67 6.68 -11.92
C HIS A 121 -17.65 7.13 -13.38
N TRP A 122 -16.83 6.47 -14.18
CA TRP A 122 -16.78 6.57 -15.62
C TRP A 122 -17.41 5.30 -16.19
N HIS A 123 -18.38 5.46 -17.07
CA HIS A 123 -19.05 4.32 -17.69
C HIS A 123 -19.22 4.55 -19.18
N VAL A 124 -18.68 3.66 -19.99
CA VAL A 124 -18.88 3.68 -21.44
C VAL A 124 -20.25 3.12 -21.77
N THR A 125 -21.09 3.96 -22.37
CA THR A 125 -22.48 3.61 -22.72
C THR A 125 -22.79 3.95 -24.17
N PRO A 126 -23.67 3.20 -24.84
CA PRO A 126 -24.07 3.53 -26.19
C PRO A 126 -24.89 4.83 -26.21
N ARG A 127 -24.64 5.67 -27.21
CA ARG A 127 -25.41 6.91 -27.45
C ARG A 127 -26.81 6.53 -27.92
N TRP A 128 -27.85 7.12 -27.35
CA TRP A 128 -29.25 6.84 -27.73
C TRP A 128 -29.68 5.36 -27.57
N GLY A 129 -29.07 4.61 -26.65
CA GLY A 129 -29.48 3.25 -26.34
C GLY A 129 -29.16 2.25 -27.45
N VAL A 130 -30.12 1.41 -27.85
CA VAL A 130 -29.92 0.31 -28.81
C VAL A 130 -29.39 0.79 -30.16
N LEU A 131 -29.80 1.98 -30.62
CA LEU A 131 -29.31 2.53 -31.88
C LEU A 131 -27.81 2.81 -31.87
N GLY A 132 -27.28 3.42 -30.79
CA GLY A 132 -25.83 3.64 -30.70
C GLY A 132 -25.06 2.35 -30.53
N TYR A 133 -25.64 1.32 -29.91
CA TYR A 133 -25.01 0.01 -29.88
C TYR A 133 -24.84 -0.56 -31.31
N LEU A 134 -25.91 -0.52 -32.12
CA LEU A 134 -25.87 -1.02 -33.51
C LEU A 134 -24.96 -0.20 -34.42
N MET A 135 -24.93 1.13 -34.24
CA MET A 135 -24.12 2.05 -35.05
C MET A 135 -22.70 2.28 -34.50
N ASN A 136 -22.31 1.56 -33.44
CA ASN A 136 -21.03 1.73 -32.74
C ASN A 136 -20.78 3.17 -32.25
N TRP A 137 -21.84 3.87 -31.82
CA TRP A 137 -21.76 5.21 -31.25
C TRP A 137 -21.69 5.12 -29.73
N TRP A 138 -20.51 5.39 -29.17
CA TRP A 138 -20.25 5.28 -27.74
C TRP A 138 -19.94 6.63 -27.11
N ARG A 139 -20.16 6.73 -25.80
CA ARG A 139 -19.76 7.89 -24.99
C ARG A 139 -19.36 7.45 -23.59
N VAL A 140 -18.46 8.19 -22.98
CA VAL A 140 -18.20 8.07 -21.54
C VAL A 140 -19.22 8.92 -20.80
N LYS A 141 -19.98 8.31 -19.90
CA LYS A 141 -20.82 9.00 -18.92
C LYS A 141 -20.05 9.07 -17.61
N ILE A 142 -19.86 10.29 -17.10
CA ILE A 142 -19.28 10.53 -15.78
C ILE A 142 -20.43 10.83 -14.83
N SER A 143 -20.52 10.06 -13.74
CA SER A 143 -21.51 10.28 -12.68
C SER A 143 -20.82 10.42 -11.33
N SER A 144 -21.26 11.38 -10.52
CA SER A 144 -20.72 11.67 -9.19
C SER A 144 -21.74 11.47 -8.07
N GLY A 145 -22.81 10.69 -8.30
CA GLY A 145 -23.83 10.43 -7.29
C GLY A 145 -23.32 9.46 -6.22
N CYS A 146 -23.16 9.95 -4.99
CA CYS A 146 -23.14 9.07 -3.82
C CYS A 146 -24.58 8.62 -3.52
N PRO A 147 -24.82 7.32 -3.28
CA PRO A 147 -26.11 6.85 -2.79
C PRO A 147 -26.45 7.43 -1.41
#